data_AF-A0A2E8L3E1-F1
#
_entry.id   AF-A0A2E8L3E1-F1
#
_cell.length_a   1.000
_cell.length_b   1.000
_cell.length_c   1.000
_cell.angle_alpha   90.00
_cell.angle_beta   90.00
_cell.angle_gamma   90.00
#
_symmetry.space_group_name_H-M   'P 1'
#
loop_
_entity.id
_entity.type
_entity.pdbx_description
1 polymer ?
#
loop_
_entity_poly.entity_id
_entity_poly.type
_entity_poly.pdbx_seq_one_letter_code
_entity_poly.pdbx_strand_id
1 'polypeptide(L)'
;MCKTPVKRGRLAGTRARQLELKQTLLEHPDAPEVIETAVRTASDDNHKNQTAAQNTLIYRMLPISTFEKAVDSWEEINIVINTIRPETEATEGR
;
A
#
# COMPACT_ATOMS: atom_id res chain seq x y z
N MET A 1 29.22 -19.23 4.52
CA MET A 1 28.06 -18.89 3.66
C MET A 1 27.27 -20.17 3.39
N CYS A 2 26.25 -20.44 4.20
CA CYS A 2 25.40 -21.63 4.03
C CYS A 2 24.35 -21.32 2.96
N LYS A 3 24.50 -21.90 1.76
CA LYS A 3 23.48 -21.83 0.70
C LYS A 3 22.44 -22.89 0.99
N THR A 4 21.35 -22.54 1.66
CA THR A 4 20.18 -23.43 1.74
C THR A 4 19.56 -23.50 0.34
N PRO A 5 19.37 -24.69 -0.25
CA PRO A 5 18.81 -24.79 -1.59
C PRO A 5 17.35 -24.35 -1.54
N VAL A 6 17.02 -23.30 -2.30
CA VAL A 6 15.62 -22.94 -2.59
C VAL A 6 14.96 -24.18 -3.16
N LYS A 7 14.01 -24.76 -2.41
CA LYS A 7 13.23 -25.93 -2.84
C LYS A 7 12.57 -25.57 -4.17
N ARG A 8 13.06 -26.14 -5.28
CA ARG A 8 12.48 -25.95 -6.61
C ARG A 8 11.06 -26.52 -6.59
N GLY A 9 10.06 -25.64 -6.52
CA GLY A 9 8.64 -25.95 -6.51
C GLY A 9 7.77 -24.70 -6.31
N ARG A 10 6.47 -24.80 -6.60
CA ARG A 10 5.50 -23.73 -6.31
C ARG A 10 5.41 -23.56 -4.79
N LEU A 11 5.83 -22.40 -4.29
CA LEU A 11 5.73 -22.03 -2.88
C LEU A 11 4.29 -22.06 -2.40
N ALA A 12 4.10 -22.24 -1.08
CA ALA A 12 2.81 -22.52 -0.42
C ALA A 12 1.73 -21.41 -0.54
N GLY A 13 1.96 -20.34 -1.32
CA GLY A 13 0.98 -19.30 -1.61
C GLY A 13 1.60 -17.98 -2.10
N THR A 14 0.76 -17.05 -2.54
CA THR A 14 1.16 -15.69 -2.97
C THR A 14 1.87 -14.91 -1.86
N ARG A 15 1.38 -15.05 -0.61
CA ARG A 15 1.99 -14.43 0.59
C ARG A 15 3.41 -14.95 0.85
N ALA A 16 3.66 -16.25 0.68
CA ALA A 16 4.98 -16.84 0.87
C ALA A 16 5.98 -16.30 -0.16
N ARG A 17 5.55 -16.14 -1.42
CA ARG A 17 6.38 -15.54 -2.49
C ARG A 17 6.73 -14.08 -2.22
N GLN A 18 5.77 -13.31 -1.72
CA GLN A 18 6.03 -11.91 -1.34
C GLN A 18 7.06 -11.81 -0.22
N LEU A 19 7.02 -12.72 0.76
CA LEU A 19 7.96 -12.72 1.87
C LEU A 19 9.38 -13.11 1.45
N GLU A 20 9.51 -14.15 0.62
CA GLU A 20 10.81 -14.56 0.05
C GLU A 20 11.40 -13.47 -0.86
N LEU A 21 10.57 -12.84 -1.69
CA LEU A 21 11.02 -11.73 -2.54
C LEU A 21 11.46 -10.54 -1.69
N LYS A 22 10.69 -10.18 -0.65
CA LYS A 22 11.06 -9.11 0.29
C LYS A 22 12.39 -9.43 0.96
N GLN A 23 12.58 -10.66 1.43
CA GLN A 23 13.81 -11.09 2.08
C GLN A 23 14.99 -11.04 1.12
N THR A 24 14.84 -11.58 -0.09
CA THR A 24 15.87 -11.53 -1.14
C THR A 24 16.26 -10.08 -1.50
N LEU A 25 15.29 -9.17 -1.57
CA LEU A 25 15.55 -7.76 -1.87
C LEU A 25 16.24 -7.03 -0.71
N LEU A 26 15.95 -7.41 0.54
CA LEU A 26 16.60 -6.86 1.73
C LEU A 26 18.02 -7.38 1.94
N GLU A 27 18.27 -8.64 1.58
CA GLU A 27 19.57 -9.30 1.70
C GLU A 27 20.46 -9.10 0.47
N HIS A 28 19.98 -8.35 -0.54
CA HIS A 28 20.74 -8.13 -1.77
C HIS A 28 22.00 -7.28 -1.48
N PRO A 29 23.18 -7.67 -2.01
CA PRO A 29 24.43 -6.93 -1.75
C PRO A 29 24.40 -5.47 -2.22
N ASP A 30 23.56 -5.15 -3.21
CA ASP A 30 23.45 -3.81 -3.78
C ASP A 30 22.48 -2.90 -3.01
N ALA A 31 21.80 -3.41 -1.97
CA ALA A 31 20.92 -2.61 -1.12
C ALA A 31 21.55 -1.28 -0.63
N PRO A 32 22.80 -1.24 -0.13
CA PRO A 32 23.45 0.02 0.24
C PRO A 32 23.62 0.98 -0.94
N GLU A 33 24.05 0.49 -2.11
CA GLU A 33 24.28 1.32 -3.30
C GLU A 33 22.97 1.94 -3.82
N VAL A 34 21.87 1.20 -3.75
CA VAL A 34 20.53 1.69 -4.12
C VAL A 34 20.07 2.79 -3.16
N ILE A 35 20.33 2.63 -1.86
CA ILE A 35 19.99 3.65 -0.85
C ILE A 35 20.80 4.93 -1.08
N GLU A 36 22.11 4.80 -1.30
CA GLU A 36 22.98 5.95 -1.60
C GLU A 36 22.55 6.67 -2.87
N THR A 37 22.18 5.92 -3.91
CA THR A 37 21.68 6.48 -5.16
C THR A 37 20.35 7.21 -4.95
N ALA A 38 19.42 6.64 -4.18
CA ALA A 38 18.16 7.29 -3.87
C ALA A 38 18.35 8.61 -3.10
N VAL A 39 19.29 8.65 -2.14
CA VAL A 39 19.64 9.87 -1.39
C VAL A 39 20.25 10.93 -2.30
N ARG A 40 21.19 10.54 -3.16
CA ARG A 40 21.80 11.44 -4.14
C ARG A 40 20.75 12.04 -5.08
N THR A 41 19.84 11.21 -5.60
CA THR A 41 18.74 11.65 -6.47
C THR A 41 17.75 12.57 -5.75
N ALA A 42 17.50 12.36 -4.45
CA ALA A 42 16.60 13.22 -3.68
C ALA A 42 17.18 14.62 -3.43
N SER A 43 18.51 14.73 -3.35
CA SER A 43 19.23 15.98 -3.11
C SER A 43 19.56 16.76 -4.39
N ASP A 44 19.35 16.18 -5.57
CA ASP A 44 19.63 16.81 -6.87
C ASP A 44 18.37 17.51 -7.41
N ASP A 45 18.41 18.85 -7.41
CA ASP A 45 17.30 19.71 -7.85
C ASP A 45 17.02 19.65 -9.35
N ASN A 46 17.95 19.13 -10.16
CA ASN A 46 17.78 19.02 -11.60
C ASN A 46 17.32 17.61 -12.04
N HIS A 47 17.15 16.68 -11.10
CA HIS A 47 16.81 15.32 -11.42
C HIS A 47 15.29 15.14 -11.62
N LYS A 48 14.87 14.66 -12.79
CA LYS A 48 13.44 14.47 -13.15
C LYS A 48 12.62 13.68 -12.11
N ASN A 49 13.26 12.73 -11.43
CA ASN A 49 12.62 11.87 -10.41
C ASN A 49 12.94 12.27 -8.95
N GLN A 50 13.42 13.49 -8.71
CA GLN A 50 13.77 13.98 -7.36
C GLN A 50 12.61 13.83 -6.37
N THR A 51 11.41 14.31 -6.73
CA THR A 51 10.20 14.24 -5.89
C THR A 51 9.82 12.80 -5.53
N ALA A 52 9.98 11.87 -6.48
CA ALA A 52 9.71 10.46 -6.23
C ALA A 52 10.71 9.85 -5.24
N ALA A 53 12.00 10.23 -5.32
CA ALA A 53 13.03 9.79 -4.39
C ALA A 53 12.80 10.36 -2.97
N GLN A 54 12.48 11.66 -2.87
CA GLN A 54 12.13 12.30 -1.60
C GLN A 54 10.92 11.63 -0.94
N ASN A 55 9.83 11.44 -1.69
CA ASN A 55 8.65 10.75 -1.19
C ASN A 55 8.97 9.32 -0.73
N THR A 56 9.78 8.58 -1.51
CA THR A 56 10.20 7.22 -1.14
C THR A 56 10.95 7.22 0.19
N LEU A 57 11.88 8.14 0.40
CA LEU A 57 12.61 8.27 1.68
C LEU A 57 11.65 8.59 2.83
N ILE A 58 10.72 9.53 2.65
CA ILE A 58 9.71 9.89 3.66
C ILE A 58 8.86 8.67 4.03
N TYR A 59 8.31 7.95 3.04
CA TYR A 59 7.51 6.74 3.28
C TYR A 59 8.29 5.62 3.97
N ARG A 60 9.63 5.58 3.85
CA ARG A 60 10.47 4.59 4.53
C ARG A 60 10.89 5.00 5.94
N MET A 61 10.99 6.29 6.21
CA MET A 61 11.28 6.79 7.56
C MET A 61 10.05 6.80 8.46
N LEU A 62 8.85 6.88 7.86
CA LEU A 62 7.60 6.85 8.62
C LEU A 62 7.32 5.44 9.17
N PRO A 63 7.05 5.29 10.48
CA PRO A 63 6.72 4.00 11.04
C PRO A 63 5.37 3.50 10.51
N ILE A 64 5.30 2.21 10.15
CA ILE A 64 4.10 1.55 9.62
C ILE A 64 2.92 1.65 10.62
N SER A 65 3.22 1.69 11.92
CA SER A 65 2.23 1.82 13.00
C SER A 65 1.37 3.08 12.92
N THR A 66 1.87 4.16 12.31
CA THR A 66 1.10 5.38 12.09
C THR A 66 0.00 5.20 11.05
N PHE A 67 0.18 4.27 10.10
CA PHE A 67 -0.79 4.02 9.03
C PHE A 67 -1.77 2.89 9.37
N GLU A 68 -1.36 1.85 10.10
CA GLU A 68 -2.28 0.74 10.47
C GLU A 68 -3.47 1.22 11.33
N LYS A 69 -3.27 2.18 12.23
CA LYS A 69 -4.36 2.70 13.09
C LYS A 69 -5.48 3.44 12.34
N ALA A 70 -5.26 3.86 11.09
CA ALA A 70 -6.26 4.58 10.30
C ALA A 70 -7.07 3.66 9.36
N VAL A 71 -6.62 2.42 9.14
CA VAL A 71 -7.29 1.47 8.22
C VAL A 71 -8.26 0.53 8.93
N ASP A 72 -8.15 0.39 10.26
CA ASP A 72 -9.09 -0.38 11.08
C ASP A 72 -10.31 0.44 11.53
N SER A 73 -10.30 1.76 11.34
CA SER A 73 -11.48 2.61 11.47
C SER A 73 -12.34 2.52 10.20
N TRP A 74 -12.83 1.31 9.90
CA TRP A 74 -14.06 1.19 9.13
C TRP A 74 -15.17 1.70 10.03
N GLU A 75 -15.40 3.01 10.03
CA GLU A 75 -16.61 3.56 10.65
C GLU A 75 -17.80 2.84 10.03
N GLU A 76 -18.60 2.20 10.88
CA GLU A 76 -19.77 1.42 10.46
C GLU A 76 -20.77 2.37 9.79
N ILE A 77 -20.82 2.36 8.46
CA ILE A 77 -21.72 3.22 7.68
C ILE A 77 -23.14 2.65 7.83
N ASN A 78 -23.91 3.19 8.76
CA ASN A 78 -25.33 2.86 8.92
C ASN A 78 -26.17 3.63 7.88
N ILE A 79 -26.62 2.93 6.83
CA ILE A 79 -27.48 3.51 5.79
C ILE A 79 -28.95 3.26 6.16
N VAL A 80 -29.69 4.31 6.51
CA VAL A 80 -31.14 4.26 6.75
C VAL A 80 -31.86 4.70 5.47
N ILE A 81 -32.56 3.78 4.81
CA ILE A 81 -33.34 4.05 3.59
C ILE A 81 -34.79 4.34 3.96
N ASN A 82 -35.24 5.58 3.75
CA ASN A 82 -36.66 5.95 3.88
C ASN A 82 -37.31 6.05 2.50
N THR A 83 -38.28 5.19 2.22
CA THR A 83 -39.09 5.26 1.01
C THR A 83 -40.29 6.19 1.24
N ILE A 84 -40.27 7.37 0.64
CA ILE A 84 -41.44 8.26 0.64
C ILE A 84 -42.41 7.73 -0.42
N ARG A 85 -43.63 7.32 -0.01
CA ARG A 85 -44.69 7.02 -0.96
C ARG A 85 -45.28 8.34 -1.47
N PRO A 86 -45.41 8.57 -2.79
CA PRO A 86 -46.24 9.66 -3.26
C PRO A 86 -47.69 9.32 -2.93
N GLU A 87 -48.36 10.20 -2.19
CA GLU A 87 -49.78 10.06 -1.91
C GLU A 87 -50.54 10.21 -3.23
N THR A 88 -51.26 9.17 -3.62
CA THR A 88 -52.12 9.17 -4.80
C THR A 88 -53.26 10.15 -4.52
N GLU A 89 -53.24 11.30 -5.17
CA GLU A 89 -54.37 12.22 -5.21
C GLU A 89 -55.58 11.47 -5.77
N ALA A 90 -56.52 11.13 -4.90
CA ALA A 90 -57.84 10.66 -5.28
C ALA A 90 -58.59 11.85 -5.91
N THR A 91 -58.51 11.97 -7.24
CA THR A 91 -59.43 12.83 -7.98
C THR A 91 -60.80 12.18 -8.01
N GLU A 92 -61.65 12.73 -7.16
CA GLU A 92 -63.07 12.45 -7.01
C GLU A 92 -63.80 12.68 -8.34
N GLY A 93 -64.51 11.64 -8.80
CA GLY A 93 -65.26 11.67 -10.05
C GLY A 93 -66.47 12.60 -9.96
N ARG A 94 -66.63 13.46 -10.97
CA ARG A 94 -67.91 14.03 -11.38
C ARG A 94 -67.94 14.23 -12.90
#